data_AF-A0A128F5H8-F1
#
_entry.id   AF-A0A128F5H8-F1
#
_cell.length_a   1.000
_cell.length_b   1.000
_cell.length_c   1.000
_cell.angle_alpha   90.00
_cell.angle_beta   90.00
_cell.angle_gamma   90.00
#
_symmetry.space_group_name_H-M   'P 1'
#
loop_
_entity.id
_entity.type
_entity.pdbx_description
1 polymer ?
#
loop_
_entity_poly.entity_id
_entity_poly.type
_entity_poly.pdbx_seq_one_letter_code
_entity_poly.pdbx_strand_id
1 'polypeptide(L)'
;MKQAIEFLHQKADHLIVGPRRKQPHSSYILVHEGLALIRLGKLELPVCKGQGFWLPTGCLSAVTILQGSVVSTLDFSVRSTVVLPNSAGYALPSLLIQGIAQQLNLEPNGSWFGAHGRLLRCARDYLSTVSPNDRYDANTLQLAEAIAKLENLDDKKKQKDQNIFQLTGFSEEQIALQLSIRDCVKKLKSGQKLAKIAQQASMPEQELMLLIEKTVGAI
;
A
#
# COMPACT_ATOMS: atom_id res chain seq x y z
N MET A 1 16.29 11.51 -2.94
CA MET A 1 16.04 11.37 -4.38
C MET A 1 17.14 12.04 -5.19
N LYS A 2 17.95 11.25 -5.89
CA LYS A 2 19.07 11.70 -6.74
C LYS A 2 18.62 12.02 -8.17
N GLN A 3 17.53 11.40 -8.62
CA GLN A 3 17.04 11.49 -10.00
C GLN A 3 15.65 12.16 -10.08
N ALA A 4 15.16 12.39 -11.31
CA ALA A 4 13.83 12.98 -11.54
C ALA A 4 12.67 12.02 -11.19
N ILE A 5 12.94 10.72 -11.19
CA ILE A 5 12.03 9.65 -10.80
C ILE A 5 12.88 8.50 -10.25
N GLU A 6 12.42 7.82 -9.22
CA GLU A 6 13.06 6.65 -8.61
C GLU A 6 12.07 5.48 -8.60
N PHE A 7 12.58 4.28 -8.86
CA PHE A 7 11.82 3.04 -8.76
C PHE A 7 12.28 2.26 -7.54
N LEU A 8 11.32 1.80 -6.75
CA LEU A 8 11.55 0.86 -5.66
C LEU A 8 10.69 -0.37 -5.90
N HIS A 9 11.27 -1.55 -5.71
CA HIS A 9 10.53 -2.79 -5.62
C HIS A 9 10.80 -3.41 -4.25
N GLN A 10 9.74 -3.81 -3.56
CA GLN A 10 9.86 -4.39 -2.23
C GLN A 10 8.86 -5.53 -2.04
N LYS A 11 9.35 -6.60 -1.43
CA LYS A 11 8.52 -7.61 -0.80
C LYS A 11 8.39 -7.23 0.67
N ALA A 12 7.17 -7.09 1.16
CA ALA A 12 6.89 -6.73 2.53
C ALA A 12 7.04 -7.97 3.43
N ASP A 13 8.26 -8.27 3.89
CA ASP A 13 8.50 -9.37 4.83
C ASP A 13 7.81 -9.14 6.19
N HIS A 14 7.49 -7.88 6.49
CA HIS A 14 6.69 -7.44 7.60
C HIS A 14 5.59 -6.48 7.15
N LEU A 15 4.55 -6.34 7.96
CA LEU A 15 3.48 -5.37 7.81
C LEU A 15 4.06 -3.95 7.95
N ILE A 16 3.99 -3.18 6.86
CA ILE A 16 4.48 -1.80 6.83
C ILE A 16 3.32 -0.88 7.22
N VAL A 17 3.42 -0.25 8.39
CA VAL A 17 2.42 0.74 8.87
C VAL A 17 2.98 2.15 8.70
N GLY A 18 2.71 2.75 7.55
CA GLY A 18 3.15 4.11 7.22
C GLY A 18 2.41 5.20 8.00
N PRO A 19 3.09 6.29 8.40
CA PRO A 19 2.46 7.40 9.10
C PRO A 19 1.51 8.17 8.17
N ARG A 20 0.49 8.78 8.75
CA ARG A 20 -0.36 9.74 8.03
C ARG A 20 0.37 11.07 7.89
N ARG A 21 0.80 11.42 6.68
CA ARG A 21 1.54 12.67 6.43
C ARG A 21 1.26 13.22 5.04
N LYS A 22 1.56 14.50 4.84
CA LYS A 22 1.56 15.10 3.50
C LYS A 22 2.68 14.46 2.68
N GLN A 23 2.35 13.96 1.50
CA GLN A 23 3.33 13.35 0.61
C GLN A 23 4.37 14.40 0.17
N PRO A 24 5.68 14.15 0.37
CA PRO A 24 6.71 15.10 -0.03
C PRO A 24 6.91 15.15 -1.54
N HIS A 25 6.41 14.14 -2.26
CA HIS A 25 6.53 13.97 -3.70
C HIS A 25 5.33 13.18 -4.23
N SER A 26 5.12 13.19 -5.55
CA SER A 26 4.13 12.33 -6.17
C SER A 26 4.65 10.90 -6.25
N SER A 27 3.76 9.92 -6.06
CA SER A 27 4.11 8.52 -6.03
C SER A 27 3.04 7.70 -6.74
N TYR A 28 3.47 6.73 -7.54
CA TYR A 28 2.60 5.70 -8.07
C TYR A 28 2.94 4.37 -7.40
N ILE A 29 1.95 3.73 -6.80
CA ILE A 29 2.08 2.44 -6.11
C ILE A 29 1.44 1.37 -7.00
N LEU A 30 2.20 0.33 -7.33
CA LEU A 30 1.75 -0.84 -8.09
C LEU A 30 1.82 -2.08 -7.20
N VAL A 31 0.70 -2.78 -7.05
CA VAL A 31 0.64 -4.03 -6.27
C VAL A 31 0.76 -5.22 -7.20
N HIS A 32 1.83 -5.98 -7.07
CA HIS A 32 2.09 -7.19 -7.86
C HIS A 32 1.43 -8.41 -7.22
N GLU A 33 1.48 -8.48 -5.89
CA GLU A 33 0.88 -9.54 -5.07
C GLU A 33 0.44 -8.96 -3.73
N GLY A 34 -0.59 -9.55 -3.11
CA GLY A 34 -1.06 -9.10 -1.82
C GLY A 34 -2.01 -7.91 -1.89
N LEU A 35 -1.90 -7.04 -0.89
CA LEU A 35 -2.84 -5.94 -0.65
C LEU A 35 -2.13 -4.76 0.05
N ALA A 36 -2.34 -3.57 -0.50
CA ALA A 36 -1.99 -2.31 0.14
C ALA A 36 -3.27 -1.54 0.50
N LEU A 37 -3.25 -0.80 1.61
CA LEU A 37 -4.35 0.04 2.07
C LEU A 37 -3.91 1.50 2.02
N ILE A 38 -4.64 2.30 1.25
CA ILE A 38 -4.37 3.72 1.06
C ILE A 38 -5.44 4.52 1.79
N ARG A 39 -5.05 5.18 2.87
CA ARG A 39 -5.96 6.02 3.64
C ARG A 39 -5.93 7.46 3.14
N LEU A 40 -7.07 7.93 2.63
CA LEU A 40 -7.31 9.31 2.19
C LEU A 40 -8.47 9.91 3.00
N GLY A 41 -8.20 10.91 3.83
CA GLY A 41 -9.27 11.48 4.65
C GLY A 41 -9.81 10.43 5.65
N LYS A 42 -11.12 10.17 5.58
CA LYS A 42 -11.80 9.13 6.37
C LYS A 42 -11.88 7.78 5.64
N LEU A 43 -11.60 7.77 4.33
CA LEU A 43 -11.68 6.57 3.50
C LEU A 43 -10.36 5.81 3.57
N GLU A 44 -10.46 4.48 3.60
CA GLU A 44 -9.33 3.59 3.43
C GLU A 44 -9.61 2.67 2.25
N LEU A 45 -8.73 2.73 1.26
CA LEU A 45 -8.96 2.17 -0.07
C LEU A 45 -8.03 0.97 -0.29
N PRO A 46 -8.56 -0.22 -0.60
CA PRO A 46 -7.74 -1.39 -0.88
C PRO A 46 -7.21 -1.40 -2.31
N VAL A 47 -5.91 -1.54 -2.46
CA VAL A 47 -5.22 -1.72 -3.75
C VAL A 47 -4.71 -3.15 -3.79
N CYS A 48 -5.33 -3.99 -4.61
CA CYS A 48 -5.00 -5.41 -4.70
C CYS A 48 -4.10 -5.72 -5.92
N LYS A 49 -3.79 -7.00 -6.10
CA LYS A 49 -2.95 -7.48 -7.20
C LYS A 49 -3.41 -6.94 -8.55
N GLY A 50 -2.46 -6.43 -9.33
CA GLY A 50 -2.70 -5.89 -10.66
C GLY A 50 -3.30 -4.48 -10.67
N GLN A 51 -3.45 -3.84 -9.51
CA GLN A 51 -3.95 -2.47 -9.42
C GLN A 51 -2.82 -1.47 -9.12
N GLY A 52 -3.09 -0.23 -9.53
CA GLY A 52 -2.20 0.91 -9.38
C GLY A 52 -2.92 2.07 -8.71
N PHE A 53 -2.21 2.80 -7.85
CA PHE A 53 -2.75 3.93 -7.12
C PHE A 53 -1.80 5.13 -7.20
N TRP A 54 -2.34 6.29 -7.56
CA TRP A 54 -1.60 7.55 -7.64
C TRP A 54 -1.81 8.40 -6.40
N LEU A 55 -0.70 8.88 -5.84
CA LEU A 55 -0.65 9.82 -4.73
C LEU A 55 0.07 11.10 -5.19
N PRO A 56 -0.63 12.23 -5.34
CA PRO A 56 0.00 13.48 -5.74
C PRO A 56 0.80 14.09 -4.59
N THR A 57 1.77 14.93 -4.94
CA THR A 57 2.54 15.73 -3.97
C THR A 57 1.60 16.54 -3.08
N GLY A 58 1.88 16.60 -1.77
CA GLY A 58 1.09 17.33 -0.80
C GLY A 58 -0.18 16.61 -0.32
N CYS A 59 -0.55 15.49 -0.95
CA CYS A 59 -1.69 14.68 -0.52
C CYS A 59 -1.49 14.15 0.91
N LEU A 60 -2.46 14.38 1.81
CA LEU A 60 -2.43 13.81 3.16
C LEU A 60 -2.93 12.36 3.09
N SER A 61 -1.99 11.41 3.15
CA SER A 61 -2.29 9.98 3.04
C SER A 61 -1.53 9.17 4.08
N ALA A 62 -1.99 7.95 4.34
CA ALA A 62 -1.22 6.90 4.99
C ALA A 62 -1.25 5.66 4.10
N VAL A 63 -0.12 4.96 4.01
CA VAL A 63 0.02 3.73 3.22
C VAL A 63 0.33 2.60 4.19
N THR A 64 -0.50 1.56 4.17
CA THR A 64 -0.22 0.29 4.85
C THR A 64 0.02 -0.78 3.80
N ILE A 65 1.08 -1.57 3.92
CA ILE A 65 1.33 -2.71 3.03
C ILE A 65 1.32 -3.96 3.90
N LEU A 66 0.41 -4.89 3.61
CA LEU A 66 0.28 -6.12 4.37
C LEU A 66 1.52 -7.00 4.18
N GLN A 67 1.95 -7.65 5.26
CA GLN A 67 2.98 -8.69 5.27
C GLN A 67 2.67 -9.74 4.20
N GLY A 68 3.69 -10.08 3.42
CA GLY A 68 3.61 -10.98 2.27
C GLY A 68 3.27 -10.31 0.94
N SER A 69 2.90 -9.02 0.94
CA SER A 69 2.61 -8.29 -0.30
C SER A 69 3.89 -7.94 -1.06
N VAL A 70 3.78 -7.86 -2.39
CA VAL A 70 4.86 -7.43 -3.28
C VAL A 70 4.40 -6.17 -4.00
N VAL A 71 5.13 -5.07 -3.81
CA VAL A 71 4.76 -3.77 -4.37
C VAL A 71 5.95 -3.10 -5.05
N SER A 72 5.66 -2.29 -6.06
CA SER A 72 6.60 -1.33 -6.60
C SER A 72 6.10 0.09 -6.41
N THR A 73 7.01 1.02 -6.19
CA THR A 73 6.72 2.45 -6.23
C THR A 73 7.53 3.14 -7.31
N LEU A 74 6.93 4.14 -7.94
CA LEU A 74 7.59 5.11 -8.79
C LEU A 74 7.42 6.47 -8.11
N ASP A 75 8.49 6.99 -7.53
CA ASP A 75 8.50 8.24 -6.77
C ASP A 75 9.09 9.36 -7.63
N PHE A 76 8.37 10.47 -7.74
CA PHE A 76 8.66 11.55 -8.69
C PHE A 76 9.24 12.77 -7.99
N SER A 77 10.37 13.28 -8.47
CA SER A 77 10.97 14.47 -7.86
C SER A 77 10.03 15.66 -7.97
N VAL A 78 9.91 16.43 -6.88
CA VAL A 78 9.21 17.74 -6.90
C VAL A 78 9.85 18.74 -7.86
N ARG A 79 11.10 18.51 -8.28
CA ARG A 79 11.80 19.30 -9.30
C ARG A 79 11.50 18.83 -10.73
N SER A 80 10.68 17.80 -10.90
CA SER A 80 10.24 17.35 -12.21
C SER A 80 9.52 18.51 -12.92
N THR A 81 9.92 18.80 -14.15
CA THR A 81 9.28 19.81 -15.00
C THR A 81 8.05 19.29 -15.74
N VAL A 82 7.80 17.98 -15.66
CA VAL A 82 6.62 17.34 -16.26
C VAL A 82 5.41 17.60 -15.38
N VAL A 83 4.29 18.00 -15.99
CA VAL A 83 3.00 18.13 -15.31
C VAL A 83 2.50 16.73 -14.94
N LEU A 84 2.26 16.51 -13.65
CA LEU A 84 1.77 15.24 -13.12
C LEU A 84 0.31 15.38 -12.65
N PRO A 85 -0.44 14.28 -12.54
CA PRO A 85 -1.81 14.32 -12.05
C PRO A 85 -1.89 14.87 -10.62
N ASN A 86 -2.85 15.77 -10.41
CA ASN A 86 -3.06 16.44 -9.11
C ASN A 86 -4.13 15.76 -8.24
N SER A 87 -4.92 14.85 -8.80
CA SER A 87 -5.91 14.04 -8.07
C SER A 87 -5.27 12.75 -7.57
N ALA A 88 -5.62 12.34 -6.35
CA ALA A 88 -5.32 10.98 -5.86
C ALA A 88 -6.39 10.01 -6.37
N GLY A 89 -6.02 8.76 -6.62
CA GLY A 89 -6.98 7.75 -7.04
C GLY A 89 -6.35 6.54 -7.70
N TYR A 90 -7.20 5.61 -8.11
CA TYR A 90 -6.79 4.48 -8.93
C TYR A 90 -6.35 4.97 -10.29
N ALA A 91 -5.20 4.46 -10.71
CA ALA A 91 -4.66 4.62 -12.05
C ALA A 91 -4.31 3.21 -12.52
N LEU A 92 -5.20 2.60 -13.30
CA LEU A 92 -5.04 1.22 -13.73
C LEU A 92 -3.70 1.05 -14.46
N PRO A 93 -2.89 0.04 -14.08
CA PRO A 93 -1.62 -0.18 -14.74
C PRO A 93 -1.86 -0.66 -16.16
N SER A 94 -1.28 0.02 -17.14
CA SER A 94 -1.19 -0.53 -18.49
C SER A 94 -0.16 -1.64 -18.56
N LEU A 95 -0.26 -2.47 -19.60
CA LEU A 95 0.78 -3.45 -19.94
C LEU A 95 2.17 -2.80 -20.06
N LEU A 96 2.24 -1.54 -20.51
CA LEU A 96 3.48 -0.77 -20.57
C LEU A 96 4.10 -0.57 -19.18
N ILE A 97 3.32 -0.08 -18.20
CA ILE A 97 3.83 0.17 -16.85
C ILE A 97 4.19 -1.12 -16.13
N GLN A 98 3.40 -2.19 -16.31
CA GLN A 98 3.72 -3.50 -15.74
C GLN A 98 5.04 -4.03 -16.32
N GLY A 99 5.21 -3.98 -17.65
CA GLY A 99 6.43 -4.40 -18.32
C GLY A 99 7.65 -3.56 -17.89
N ILE A 100 7.49 -2.24 -17.79
CA ILE A 100 8.56 -1.36 -17.28
C ILE A 100 8.94 -1.75 -15.85
N ALA A 101 7.97 -1.92 -14.96
CA ALA A 101 8.24 -2.30 -13.57
C ALA A 101 8.97 -3.66 -13.49
N GLN A 102 8.58 -4.63 -14.32
CA GLN A 102 9.26 -5.92 -14.39
C GLN A 102 10.72 -5.77 -14.85
N GLN A 103 10.97 -5.00 -15.91
CA GLN A 103 12.34 -4.76 -16.40
C GLN A 103 13.21 -4.01 -15.39
N LEU A 104 12.65 -2.98 -14.74
CA LEU A 104 13.35 -2.23 -13.70
C LEU A 104 13.70 -3.10 -12.48
N ASN A 105 12.88 -4.10 -12.17
CA ASN A 105 13.14 -5.04 -11.08
C ASN A 105 14.29 -6.02 -11.39
N LEU A 106 14.54 -6.33 -12.67
CA LEU A 106 15.68 -7.15 -13.06
C LEU A 106 17.01 -6.40 -12.88
N GLU A 107 17.01 -5.08 -13.01
CA GLU A 107 18.18 -4.21 -12.86
C GLU A 107 17.91 -3.03 -11.90
N PRO A 108 17.78 -3.29 -10.59
CA PRO A 108 17.37 -2.27 -9.61
C PRO A 108 18.40 -1.14 -9.44
N ASN A 109 19.68 -1.42 -9.68
CA ASN A 109 20.79 -0.47 -9.56
C ASN A 109 21.29 0.05 -10.93
N GLY A 110 20.40 0.08 -11.93
CA GLY A 110 20.76 0.50 -13.29
C GLY A 110 21.14 1.98 -13.40
N SER A 111 21.97 2.30 -14.39
CA SER A 111 22.41 3.68 -14.63
C SER A 111 21.28 4.57 -15.17
N TRP A 112 21.18 5.79 -14.63
CA TRP A 112 20.26 6.83 -15.12
C TRP A 112 20.48 7.22 -16.59
N PHE A 113 21.73 7.13 -17.07
CA PHE A 113 22.07 7.41 -18.46
C PHE A 113 21.90 6.19 -19.38
N GLY A 114 21.60 5.01 -18.80
CA GLY A 114 21.42 3.75 -19.52
C GLY A 114 19.96 3.38 -19.78
N ALA A 115 19.72 2.09 -20.01
CA ALA A 115 18.39 1.52 -20.28
C ALA A 115 17.42 1.74 -19.11
N HIS A 116 17.89 1.53 -17.87
CA HIS A 116 17.14 1.79 -16.65
C HIS A 116 16.56 3.22 -16.61
N GLY A 117 17.39 4.25 -16.81
CA GLY A 117 16.89 5.62 -16.83
C GLY A 117 15.97 5.93 -18.02
N ARG A 118 16.11 5.26 -19.17
CA ARG A 118 15.16 5.39 -20.29
C ARG A 118 13.79 4.82 -19.92
N LEU A 119 13.75 3.64 -19.30
CA LEU A 119 12.51 3.02 -18.81
C LEU A 119 11.81 3.92 -17.79
N LEU A 120 12.56 4.48 -16.84
CA LEU A 120 12.06 5.45 -15.87
C LEU A 120 11.45 6.69 -16.53
N ARG A 121 12.09 7.25 -17.56
CA ARG A 121 11.54 8.39 -18.33
C ARG A 121 10.28 8.00 -19.09
N CYS A 122 10.23 6.81 -19.70
CA CYS A 122 9.01 6.29 -20.33
C CYS A 122 7.87 6.13 -19.33
N ALA A 123 8.14 5.59 -18.13
CA ALA A 123 7.13 5.47 -17.09
C ALA A 123 6.62 6.84 -16.64
N ARG A 124 7.54 7.81 -16.49
CA ARG A 124 7.18 9.19 -16.14
C ARG A 124 6.26 9.82 -17.19
N ASP A 125 6.62 9.71 -18.45
CA ASP A 125 5.87 10.31 -19.55
C ASP A 125 4.52 9.62 -19.78
N TYR A 126 4.42 8.32 -19.50
CA TYR A 126 3.13 7.64 -19.49
C TYR A 126 2.27 8.10 -18.31
N LEU A 127 2.82 8.10 -17.08
CA LEU A 127 2.09 8.45 -15.86
C LEU A 127 1.73 9.95 -15.77
N SER A 128 2.30 10.83 -16.60
CA SER A 128 1.81 12.20 -16.73
C SER A 128 0.49 12.30 -17.51
N THR A 129 0.15 11.27 -18.30
CA THR A 129 -1.07 11.23 -19.13
C THR A 129 -2.25 10.51 -18.46
N VAL A 130 -2.01 9.78 -17.37
CA VAL A 130 -3.08 9.05 -16.68
C VAL A 130 -4.00 10.03 -15.95
N SER A 131 -5.26 9.66 -15.80
CA SER A 131 -6.25 10.42 -15.03
C SER A 131 -6.70 9.59 -13.83
N PRO A 132 -6.00 9.70 -12.67
CA PRO A 132 -6.38 9.01 -11.46
C PRO A 132 -7.78 9.41 -11.05
N ASN A 133 -8.58 8.42 -10.70
CA ASN A 133 -9.96 8.62 -10.30
C ASN A 133 -10.34 7.72 -9.14
N ASP A 134 -11.44 8.04 -8.50
CA ASP A 134 -12.04 7.32 -7.39
C ASP A 134 -13.03 6.25 -7.86
N ARG A 135 -13.03 5.87 -9.15
CA ARG A 135 -13.93 4.82 -9.63
C ARG A 135 -13.39 3.48 -9.19
N TYR A 136 -14.17 2.83 -8.36
CA TYR A 136 -13.96 1.47 -7.94
C TYR A 136 -14.55 0.52 -8.98
N ASP A 137 -13.81 -0.54 -9.31
CA ASP A 137 -14.47 -1.70 -9.91
C ASP A 137 -15.32 -2.42 -8.83
N ALA A 138 -16.25 -3.26 -9.28
CA ALA A 138 -17.17 -3.96 -8.36
C ALA A 138 -16.43 -4.83 -7.33
N ASN A 139 -15.29 -5.42 -7.72
CA ASN A 139 -14.48 -6.28 -6.86
C ASN A 139 -13.80 -5.47 -5.75
N THR A 140 -13.31 -4.28 -6.08
CA THR A 140 -12.66 -3.36 -5.15
C THR A 140 -13.65 -2.80 -4.14
N LEU A 141 -14.90 -2.52 -4.55
CA LEU A 141 -15.96 -2.14 -3.62
C LEU A 141 -16.26 -3.26 -2.64
N GLN A 142 -16.47 -4.48 -3.13
CA GLN A 142 -16.71 -5.65 -2.27
C GLN A 142 -15.56 -5.86 -1.29
N LEU A 143 -14.32 -5.74 -1.77
CA LEU A 143 -13.13 -5.87 -0.93
C LEU A 143 -13.06 -4.76 0.13
N ALA A 144 -13.36 -3.51 -0.24
CA ALA A 144 -13.37 -2.39 0.70
C ALA A 144 -14.43 -2.58 1.79
N GLU A 145 -15.63 -3.03 1.43
CA GLU A 145 -16.68 -3.38 2.38
C GLU A 145 -16.29 -4.54 3.28
N ALA A 146 -15.68 -5.58 2.74
CA ALA A 146 -15.21 -6.73 3.52
C ALA A 146 -14.13 -6.31 4.53
N ILE A 147 -13.14 -5.53 4.10
CA ILE A 147 -12.10 -4.99 4.99
C ILE A 147 -12.72 -4.13 6.09
N ALA A 148 -13.65 -3.24 5.75
CA ALA A 148 -14.34 -2.41 6.74
C ALA A 148 -15.12 -3.26 7.77
N LYS A 149 -15.71 -4.38 7.38
CA LYS A 149 -16.36 -5.32 8.32
C LYS A 149 -15.34 -6.00 9.23
N LEU A 150 -14.20 -6.43 8.68
CA LEU A 150 -13.12 -7.06 9.45
C LEU A 150 -12.50 -6.09 10.47
N GLU A 151 -12.37 -4.80 10.12
CA GLU A 151 -11.88 -3.77 11.04
C GLU A 151 -12.81 -3.49 12.22
N ASN A 152 -14.13 -3.50 11.97
CA ASN A 152 -15.12 -3.18 12.99
C ASN A 152 -15.52 -4.38 13.87
N LEU A 153 -14.92 -5.56 13.66
CA LEU A 153 -15.22 -6.79 14.39
C LEU A 153 -16.74 -7.09 14.46
N ASP A 154 -17.48 -6.74 13.42
CA ASP A 154 -18.92 -7.01 13.36
C ASP A 154 -19.13 -8.52 13.10
N ASP A 155 -19.12 -9.29 14.18
CA ASP A 155 -19.15 -10.76 14.24
C ASP A 155 -20.38 -11.42 13.59
N LYS A 156 -21.35 -10.64 13.11
CA LYS A 156 -22.69 -11.16 12.82
C LYS A 156 -22.91 -11.79 11.46
N LYS A 157 -21.95 -11.75 10.53
CA LYS A 157 -22.03 -12.52 9.26
C LYS A 157 -20.65 -12.94 8.76
N LYS A 158 -20.13 -14.06 9.30
CA LYS A 158 -19.04 -14.84 8.67
C LYS A 158 -19.56 -15.50 7.39
N GLN A 159 -19.72 -14.71 6.33
CA GLN A 159 -19.78 -15.26 4.99
C GLN A 159 -18.34 -15.29 4.48
N LYS A 160 -17.79 -16.50 4.25
CA LYS A 160 -16.51 -16.66 3.58
C LYS A 160 -16.64 -16.07 2.18
N ASP A 161 -16.08 -14.89 1.97
CA ASP A 161 -16.00 -14.27 0.66
C ASP A 161 -14.81 -14.89 -0.08
N GLN A 162 -15.08 -15.93 -0.87
CA GLN A 162 -14.08 -16.57 -1.75
C GLN A 162 -13.38 -15.55 -2.67
N ASN A 163 -14.01 -14.40 -2.93
CA ASN A 163 -13.45 -13.32 -3.74
C ASN A 163 -12.21 -12.66 -3.09
N ILE A 164 -12.14 -12.57 -1.75
CA ILE A 164 -11.02 -11.90 -1.06
C ILE A 164 -9.70 -12.62 -1.31
N PHE A 165 -9.70 -13.95 -1.19
CA PHE A 165 -8.50 -14.75 -1.44
C PHE A 165 -8.06 -14.66 -2.91
N GLN A 166 -9.00 -14.64 -3.85
CA GLN A 166 -8.68 -14.52 -5.28
C GLN A 166 -8.05 -13.17 -5.62
N LEU A 167 -8.55 -12.07 -5.02
CA LEU A 167 -8.07 -10.72 -5.29
C LEU A 167 -6.75 -10.39 -4.58
N THR A 168 -6.58 -10.89 -3.35
CA THR A 168 -5.47 -10.49 -2.48
C THR A 168 -4.42 -11.58 -2.27
N GLY A 169 -4.76 -12.85 -2.48
CA GLY A 169 -3.92 -13.99 -2.08
C GLY A 169 -3.90 -14.26 -0.57
N PHE A 170 -4.69 -13.54 0.22
CA PHE A 170 -4.78 -13.69 1.67
C PHE A 170 -6.14 -14.20 2.10
N SER A 171 -6.15 -15.00 3.16
CA SER A 171 -7.39 -15.35 3.87
C SER A 171 -7.91 -14.17 4.69
N GLU A 172 -9.21 -14.17 4.97
CA GLU A 172 -9.84 -13.18 5.86
C GLU A 172 -9.17 -13.14 7.24
N GLU A 173 -8.80 -14.30 7.78
CA GLU A 173 -8.12 -14.41 9.07
C GLU A 173 -6.75 -13.74 9.05
N GLN A 174 -5.98 -13.90 7.96
CA GLN A 174 -4.69 -13.22 7.78
C GLN A 174 -4.87 -11.71 7.68
N ILE A 175 -5.85 -11.24 6.93
CA ILE A 175 -6.13 -9.81 6.79
C ILE A 175 -6.56 -9.24 8.15
N ALA A 176 -7.54 -9.86 8.82
CA ALA A 176 -8.05 -9.43 10.12
C ALA A 176 -6.95 -9.35 11.19
N LEU A 177 -6.08 -10.37 11.25
CA LEU A 177 -4.94 -10.40 12.16
C LEU A 177 -4.02 -9.19 11.93
N GLN A 178 -3.64 -8.95 10.68
CA GLN A 178 -2.74 -7.84 10.35
C GLN A 178 -3.38 -6.47 10.57
N LEU A 179 -4.69 -6.32 10.31
CA LEU A 179 -5.44 -5.10 10.62
C LEU A 179 -5.49 -4.81 12.13
N SER A 180 -5.72 -5.85 12.94
CA SER A 180 -5.68 -5.76 14.40
C SER A 180 -4.29 -5.31 14.88
N ILE A 181 -3.23 -5.95 14.38
CA ILE A 181 -1.85 -5.57 14.74
C ILE A 181 -1.50 -4.16 14.27
N ARG A 182 -1.90 -3.76 13.07
CA ARG A 182 -1.75 -2.39 12.56
C ARG A 182 -2.35 -1.38 13.55
N ASP A 183 -3.52 -1.66 14.11
CA ASP A 183 -4.19 -0.74 15.03
C ASP A 183 -3.56 -0.73 16.42
N CYS A 184 -3.04 -1.87 16.90
CA CYS A 184 -2.18 -1.91 18.08
C CYS A 184 -0.91 -1.06 17.88
N VAL A 185 -0.25 -1.17 16.74
CA VAL A 185 0.95 -0.37 16.43
C VAL A 185 0.63 1.12 16.32
N LYS A 186 -0.51 1.50 15.72
CA LYS A 186 -0.95 2.91 15.70
C LYS A 186 -1.13 3.45 17.13
N LYS A 187 -1.75 2.67 18.03
CA LYS A 187 -1.94 3.04 19.44
C LYS A 187 -0.59 3.18 20.17
N LEU A 188 0.34 2.23 19.98
CA LEU A 188 1.70 2.32 20.54
C LEU A 188 2.43 3.58 20.07
N LYS A 189 2.42 3.86 18.76
CA LYS A 189 3.03 5.07 18.17
C LYS A 189 2.39 6.37 18.67
N SER A 190 1.14 6.32 19.15
CA SER A 190 0.46 7.46 19.79
C SER A 190 0.78 7.63 21.28
N GLY A 191 1.65 6.78 21.84
CA GLY A 191 2.09 6.85 23.24
C GLY A 191 1.23 6.04 24.23
N GLN A 192 0.31 5.21 23.74
CA GLN A 192 -0.52 4.38 24.62
C GLN A 192 0.30 3.19 25.16
N LYS A 193 0.20 2.92 26.48
CA LYS A 193 0.91 1.82 27.13
C LYS A 193 0.46 0.46 26.61
N LEU A 194 1.42 -0.44 26.40
CA LEU A 194 1.19 -1.82 25.94
C LEU A 194 0.14 -2.55 26.79
N ALA A 195 0.22 -2.47 28.12
CA ALA A 195 -0.76 -3.04 29.06
C ALA A 195 -2.22 -2.71 28.71
N LYS A 196 -2.48 -1.43 28.38
CA LYS A 196 -3.82 -0.97 28.05
C LYS A 196 -4.27 -1.49 26.68
N ILE A 197 -3.34 -1.67 25.74
CA ILE A 197 -3.64 -2.21 24.41
C ILE A 197 -3.90 -3.72 24.51
N ALA A 198 -3.09 -4.45 25.27
CA ALA A 198 -3.23 -5.87 25.56
C ALA A 198 -4.59 -6.17 26.22
N GLN A 199 -4.98 -5.37 27.21
CA GLN A 199 -6.30 -5.47 27.83
C GLN A 199 -7.44 -5.24 26.82
N GLN A 200 -7.32 -4.25 25.93
CA GLN A 200 -8.32 -3.99 24.87
C GLN A 200 -8.39 -5.13 23.83
N ALA A 201 -7.26 -5.76 23.53
CA ALA A 201 -7.16 -6.89 22.63
C ALA A 201 -7.54 -8.22 23.30
N SER A 202 -7.87 -8.22 24.60
CA SER A 202 -8.14 -9.42 25.40
C SER A 202 -7.03 -10.48 25.31
N MET A 203 -5.76 -10.03 25.30
CA MET A 203 -4.57 -10.85 25.12
C MET A 203 -3.50 -10.48 26.15
N PRO A 204 -2.66 -11.42 26.64
CA PRO A 204 -1.50 -11.11 27.48
C PRO A 204 -0.48 -10.19 26.79
N GLU A 205 0.19 -9.31 27.55
CA GLU A 205 1.17 -8.35 27.02
C GLU A 205 2.32 -9.03 26.25
N GLN A 206 2.84 -10.15 26.79
CA GLN A 206 3.94 -10.90 26.20
C GLN A 206 3.54 -11.50 24.84
N GLU A 207 2.33 -12.06 24.76
CA GLU A 207 1.80 -12.66 23.53
C GLU A 207 1.55 -11.57 22.47
N LEU A 208 1.00 -10.43 22.88
CA LEU A 208 0.79 -9.29 21.98
C LEU A 208 2.12 -8.77 21.42
N MET A 209 3.16 -8.62 22.25
CA MET A 209 4.48 -8.17 21.78
C MET A 209 5.09 -9.14 20.79
N LEU A 210 5.04 -10.44 21.08
CA LEU A 210 5.59 -11.47 20.20
C LEU A 210 4.85 -11.48 18.84
N LEU A 211 3.54 -11.28 18.86
CA LEU A 211 2.72 -11.17 17.65
C LEU A 211 3.03 -9.89 16.85
N ILE A 212 3.24 -8.76 17.53
CA ILE A 212 3.65 -7.49 16.92
C ILE A 212 5.03 -7.65 16.27
N GLU A 213 6.03 -8.19 16.98
CA GLU A 213 7.39 -8.40 16.47
C GLU A 213 7.40 -9.32 15.24
N LYS A 214 6.65 -10.42 15.28
CA LYS A 214 6.52 -11.34 14.14
C LYS A 214 5.90 -10.67 12.91
N THR A 215 4.92 -9.79 13.13
CA THR A 215 4.11 -9.22 12.04
C THR A 215 4.73 -7.95 11.48
N VAL A 216 5.23 -7.04 12.32
CA VAL A 216 5.71 -5.69 11.95
C VAL A 216 7.24 -5.59 11.98
N GLY A 217 7.93 -6.58 12.55
CA GLY A 217 9.36 -6.51 12.85
C GLY A 217 9.62 -5.85 14.20
N ALA A 218 10.89 -5.67 14.56
CA ALA A 218 11.28 -4.97 15.77
C ALA A 218 10.82 -3.49 15.71
N ILE A 219 10.17 -3.02 16.78
CA ILE A 219 9.61 -1.66 16.92
C ILE A 219 10.43 -0.84 17.92
#